data_AF-F0G8P4-F1
#
_entry.id   AF-F0G8P4-F1
#
_cell.length_a   1.000
_cell.length_b   1.000
_cell.length_c   1.000
_cell.angle_alpha   90.00
_cell.angle_beta   90.00
_cell.angle_gamma   90.00
#
_symmetry.space_group_name_H-M   'P 1'
#
loop_
_entity.id
_entity.type
_entity.pdbx_description
1 polymer ?
#
loop_
_entity_poly.entity_id
_entity_poly.type
_entity_poly.pdbx_seq_one_letter_code
_entity_poly.pdbx_strand_id
1 'polypeptide(L)'
;MSAEFRIGQAVPRHPIDWRDAVLRQASRVALALAAFACFWLFVLPVIVVALSSVSTQWSGTILPAGYSLRWFERLGSPEYDALLTSLEIGFGVSALGTMLGLWLALALEGRDRRGLGALVDALVMVPNGVPSVVL
;
A
#
# COMPACT_ATOMS: atom_id res chain seq x y z
N MET A 1 -33.79 14.84 -41.49
CA MET A 1 -32.34 14.97 -41.28
C MET A 1 -31.85 13.67 -40.66
N SER A 2 -31.70 12.64 -41.50
CA SER A 2 -31.45 11.25 -41.12
C SER A 2 -29.96 10.97 -41.15
N ALA A 3 -29.38 10.69 -39.97
CA ALA A 3 -28.00 10.26 -39.85
C ALA A 3 -27.90 8.78 -40.21
N GLU A 4 -27.56 8.48 -41.46
CA GLU A 4 -27.18 7.13 -41.89
C GLU A 4 -25.85 6.75 -41.23
N PHE A 5 -25.94 5.99 -40.14
CA PHE A 5 -24.79 5.39 -39.49
C PHE A 5 -24.24 4.31 -40.43
N ARG A 6 -23.14 4.62 -41.11
CA ARG A 6 -22.54 3.77 -42.15
C ARG A 6 -21.86 2.55 -41.50
N ILE A 7 -22.66 1.51 -41.23
CA ILE A 7 -22.21 0.18 -40.79
C ILE A 7 -21.43 -0.45 -41.95
N GLY A 8 -20.10 -0.26 -41.96
CA GLY A 8 -19.25 -0.79 -43.04
C GLY A 8 -17.91 -0.09 -43.23
N GLN A 9 -17.58 0.93 -42.44
CA GLN A 9 -16.21 1.45 -42.42
C GLN A 9 -15.30 0.40 -41.76
N ALA A 10 -14.47 -0.26 -42.56
CA ALA A 10 -13.43 -1.15 -42.07
C ALA A 10 -12.55 -0.38 -41.10
N VAL A 11 -12.53 -0.81 -39.83
CA VAL A 11 -11.59 -0.29 -38.83
C VAL A 11 -10.19 -0.48 -39.43
N PRO A 12 -9.39 0.59 -39.62
CA PRO A 12 -8.06 0.45 -40.16
C PRO A 12 -7.28 -0.51 -39.24
N ARG A 13 -6.93 -1.68 -39.78
CA ARG A 13 -6.08 -2.64 -39.07
C ARG A 13 -4.72 -1.98 -39.00
N HIS A 14 -4.39 -1.41 -37.84
CA HIS A 14 -3.06 -0.88 -37.60
C HIS A 14 -2.08 -2.03 -37.88
N PRO A 15 -1.19 -1.92 -38.87
CA PRO A 15 -0.18 -2.95 -39.09
C PRO A 15 0.63 -3.03 -37.81
N ILE A 16 0.71 -4.24 -37.24
CA ILE A 16 1.56 -4.49 -36.07
C ILE A 16 2.97 -4.28 -36.56
N ASP A 17 3.57 -3.13 -36.23
CA ASP A 17 4.94 -2.84 -36.60
C ASP A 17 5.85 -3.60 -35.62
N TRP A 18 7.00 -4.09 -36.09
CA TRP A 18 7.98 -4.76 -35.21
C TRP A 18 8.44 -3.84 -34.08
N ARG A 19 8.36 -2.53 -34.29
CA ARG A 19 8.62 -1.48 -33.30
C ARG A 19 7.63 -1.54 -32.13
N ASP A 20 6.37 -1.89 -32.37
CA ASP A 20 5.35 -1.99 -31.32
C ASP A 20 5.62 -3.18 -30.38
N ALA A 21 6.10 -4.30 -30.93
CA ALA A 21 6.51 -5.45 -30.15
C ALA A 21 7.72 -5.12 -29.27
N VAL A 22 8.71 -4.41 -29.83
CA VAL A 22 9.91 -3.96 -29.10
C VAL A 22 9.55 -2.94 -28.02
N LEU A 23 8.69 -1.96 -28.30
CA LEU A 23 8.25 -0.95 -27.33
C LEU A 23 7.43 -1.57 -26.19
N ARG A 24 6.56 -2.53 -26.48
CA ARG A 24 5.83 -3.30 -25.46
C ARG A 24 6.78 -4.10 -24.58
N GLN A 25 7.78 -4.75 -25.16
CA GLN A 25 8.77 -5.51 -24.39
C GLN A 25 9.64 -4.59 -23.54
N ALA A 26 10.10 -3.46 -24.09
CA ALA A 26 10.86 -2.45 -23.36
C ALA A 26 10.05 -1.86 -22.20
N SER A 27 8.76 -1.56 -22.42
CA SER A 27 7.84 -1.10 -21.37
C SER A 27 7.66 -2.14 -20.26
N ARG A 28 7.49 -3.42 -20.61
CA ARG A 28 7.38 -4.50 -19.62
C ARG A 28 8.67 -4.68 -18.81
N VAL A 29 9.83 -4.59 -19.46
CA VAL A 29 11.13 -4.64 -18.78
C VAL A 29 11.31 -3.44 -17.87
N ALA A 30 10.98 -2.23 -18.32
CA ALA A 30 11.04 -1.03 -17.50
C ALA A 30 10.11 -1.12 -16.28
N LEU A 31 8.86 -1.58 -16.47
CA LEU A 31 7.92 -1.83 -15.36
C LEU A 31 8.45 -2.90 -14.40
N ALA A 32 9.03 -3.99 -14.91
CA ALA A 32 9.60 -5.03 -14.08
C ALA A 32 10.79 -4.51 -13.25
N LEU A 33 11.67 -3.71 -13.86
CA LEU A 33 12.78 -3.07 -13.16
C LEU A 33 12.30 -2.06 -12.12
N ALA A 34 11.30 -1.24 -12.44
CA ALA A 34 10.70 -0.29 -11.50
C ALA A 34 10.04 -1.03 -10.33
N ALA A 35 9.26 -2.07 -10.60
CA ALA A 35 8.66 -2.90 -9.56
C ALA A 35 9.72 -3.58 -8.69
N PHE A 36 10.79 -4.10 -9.30
CA PHE A 36 11.93 -4.70 -8.60
C PHE A 36 12.65 -3.69 -7.71
N ALA A 37 12.91 -2.48 -8.21
CA ALA A 37 13.53 -1.41 -7.46
C ALA A 37 12.66 -0.97 -6.28
N CYS A 38 11.35 -0.75 -6.51
CA CYS A 38 10.41 -0.41 -5.43
C CYS A 38 10.32 -1.54 -4.40
N PHE A 39 10.23 -2.79 -4.83
CA PHE A 39 10.21 -3.95 -3.93
C PHE A 39 11.44 -3.93 -3.03
N TRP A 40 12.65 -3.82 -3.59
CA TRP A 40 13.87 -3.78 -2.80
C TRP A 40 13.97 -2.53 -1.92
N LEU A 41 13.48 -1.38 -2.37
CA LEU A 41 13.45 -0.16 -1.55
C LEU A 41 12.66 -0.34 -0.24
N PHE A 42 11.54 -1.07 -0.28
CA PHE A 42 10.72 -1.33 0.91
C PHE A 42 11.15 -2.56 1.70
N VAL A 43 11.65 -3.60 1.03
CA VAL A 43 12.00 -4.87 1.67
C VAL A 43 13.38 -4.82 2.33
N LEU A 44 14.33 -4.07 1.76
CA LEU A 44 15.69 -4.00 2.28
C LEU A 44 15.77 -3.48 3.72
N PRO A 45 15.07 -2.38 4.11
CA PRO A 45 15.01 -1.94 5.50
C PRO A 45 14.44 -3.00 6.45
N VAL A 46 13.41 -3.74 6.02
CA VAL A 46 12.80 -4.82 6.82
C VAL A 46 13.79 -5.96 7.03
N ILE A 47 14.54 -6.35 5.99
CA ILE A 47 15.62 -7.35 6.10
C ILE A 47 16.69 -6.87 7.08
N VAL A 48 17.09 -5.60 7.03
CA VAL A 48 18.07 -5.02 7.96
C VAL A 48 17.58 -5.10 9.40
N VAL A 49 16.32 -4.73 9.66
CA VAL A 49 15.70 -4.85 11.00
C VAL A 49 15.66 -6.31 11.46
N ALA A 50 15.25 -7.23 10.58
CA ALA A 50 15.18 -8.66 10.87
C ALA A 50 16.56 -9.24 11.22
N LEU A 51 17.58 -8.98 10.39
CA LEU A 51 18.96 -9.39 10.69
C LEU A 51 19.44 -8.75 12.00
N SER A 52 19.03 -7.50 12.29
CA SER A 52 19.46 -6.79 13.49
C SER A 52 18.92 -7.45 14.75
N SER A 53 17.69 -7.96 14.70
CA SER A 53 17.05 -8.68 15.81
C SER A 53 17.83 -9.92 16.27
N VAL A 54 18.59 -10.54 15.37
CA VAL A 54 19.39 -11.75 15.64
C VAL A 54 20.90 -11.45 15.73
N SER A 55 21.31 -10.19 15.69
CA SER A 55 22.73 -9.81 15.71
C SER A 55 23.28 -9.60 17.13
N THR A 56 24.53 -10.00 17.35
CA THR A 56 25.26 -9.72 18.61
C THR A 56 25.69 -8.26 18.73
N GLN A 57 26.10 -7.64 17.62
CA GLN A 57 26.48 -6.23 17.53
C GLN A 57 26.39 -5.80 16.07
N TRP A 58 25.68 -4.70 15.81
CA TRP A 58 25.63 -4.04 14.48
C TRP A 58 26.19 -2.61 14.53
N SER A 59 26.22 -1.97 15.71
CA SER A 59 26.78 -0.61 15.86
C SER A 59 28.25 -0.56 15.39
N GLY A 60 28.47 0.07 14.24
CA GLY A 60 29.80 0.28 13.63
C GLY A 60 30.23 -0.73 12.56
N THR A 61 29.37 -1.65 12.10
CA THR A 61 29.71 -2.64 11.05
C THR A 61 28.63 -2.70 9.96
N ILE A 62 29.04 -2.97 8.71
CA ILE A 62 28.11 -3.12 7.56
C ILE A 62 27.36 -4.46 7.61
N LEU A 63 27.94 -5.47 8.26
CA LEU A 63 27.40 -6.81 8.43
C LEU A 63 27.40 -7.19 9.92
N PRO A 64 26.44 -8.01 10.39
CA PRO A 64 26.37 -8.42 11.79
C PRO A 64 27.65 -9.15 12.19
N ALA A 65 28.28 -8.72 13.30
CA ALA A 65 29.53 -9.31 13.79
C ALA A 65 29.37 -10.77 14.28
N GLY A 66 28.14 -11.19 14.57
CA GLY A 66 27.76 -12.54 14.96
C GLY A 66 26.25 -12.67 15.15
N TYR A 67 25.76 -13.90 15.31
CA TYR A 67 24.34 -14.20 15.53
C TYR A 67 24.09 -14.59 16.99
N SER A 68 23.01 -14.08 17.59
CA SER A 68 22.58 -14.38 18.96
C SER A 68 21.08 -14.20 19.12
N LEU A 69 20.47 -15.08 19.93
CA LEU A 69 19.06 -15.03 20.30
C LEU A 69 18.80 -14.30 21.63
N ARG A 70 19.82 -13.62 22.19
CA ARG A 70 19.74 -12.96 23.50
C ARG A 70 18.56 -12.01 23.67
N TRP A 71 18.09 -11.39 22.59
CA TRP A 71 16.96 -10.46 22.61
C TRP A 71 15.64 -11.21 22.77
N PHE A 72 15.53 -12.40 22.18
CA PHE A 72 14.38 -13.29 22.31
C PHE A 72 14.37 -14.02 23.65
N GLU A 73 15.53 -14.41 24.17
CA GLU A 73 15.67 -15.03 25.49
C GLU A 73 15.23 -14.10 26.63
N ARG A 74 15.28 -12.77 26.40
CA ARG A 74 14.85 -11.75 27.36
C ARG A 74 13.36 -11.43 27.30
N LEU A 75 12.62 -11.99 26.34
CA LEU A 75 11.18 -11.78 26.25
C LEU A 75 10.50 -12.39 27.47
N GLY A 76 9.81 -11.55 28.24
CA GLY A 76 9.04 -11.92 29.41
C GLY A 76 7.56 -11.59 29.25
N SER A 77 6.81 -11.74 30.35
CA SER A 77 5.39 -11.41 30.37
C SER A 77 5.09 -9.95 29.96
N PRO A 78 5.86 -8.91 30.34
CA PRO A 78 5.52 -7.54 29.98
C PRO A 78 5.52 -7.30 28.46
N GLU A 79 6.48 -7.90 27.74
CA GLU A 79 6.57 -7.77 26.29
C GLU A 79 5.41 -8.49 25.59
N TYR A 80 5.02 -9.67 26.08
CA TYR A 80 3.86 -10.40 25.55
C TYR A 80 2.54 -9.69 25.85
N ASP A 81 2.38 -9.14 27.05
CA ASP A 81 1.19 -8.37 27.43
C ASP A 81 1.04 -7.11 26.56
N ALA A 82 2.16 -6.42 26.29
CA ALA A 82 2.19 -5.27 25.38
C ALA A 82 1.83 -5.67 23.94
N LEU A 83 2.31 -6.82 23.47
CA LEU A 83 1.98 -7.37 22.15
C LEU A 83 0.48 -7.70 22.05
N LEU A 84 -0.06 -8.39 23.05
CA LEU A 84 -1.48 -8.75 23.12
C LEU A 84 -2.37 -7.50 23.17
N THR A 85 -2.02 -6.52 23.99
CA THR A 85 -2.73 -5.25 24.08
C THR A 85 -2.74 -4.52 22.72
N SER A 86 -1.60 -4.49 22.04
CA SER A 86 -1.48 -3.86 20.72
C SER A 86 -2.32 -4.59 19.66
N LEU A 87 -2.37 -5.92 19.71
CA LEU A 87 -3.21 -6.73 18.83
C LEU A 87 -4.69 -6.53 19.11
N GLU A 88 -5.10 -6.52 20.37
CA GLU A 88 -6.48 -6.32 20.79
C GLU A 88 -7.00 -4.95 20.36
N ILE A 89 -6.26 -3.88 20.69
CA ILE A 89 -6.63 -2.52 20.31
C ILE A 89 -6.59 -2.36 18.79
N GLY A 90 -5.52 -2.82 18.14
CA GLY A 90 -5.38 -2.71 16.69
C GLY A 90 -6.50 -3.43 15.94
N PHE A 91 -6.85 -4.64 16.38
CA PHE A 91 -7.96 -5.41 15.80
C PHE A 91 -9.31 -4.76 16.10
N GLY A 92 -9.56 -4.33 17.33
CA GLY A 92 -10.79 -3.65 17.73
C GLY A 92 -11.04 -2.38 16.92
N VAL A 93 -10.03 -1.53 16.79
CA VAL A 93 -10.10 -0.30 15.98
C VAL A 93 -10.27 -0.63 14.50
N SER A 94 -9.56 -1.63 13.96
CA SER A 94 -9.70 -2.02 12.56
C SER A 94 -11.10 -2.55 12.23
N ALA A 95 -11.67 -3.37 13.10
CA ALA A 95 -13.01 -3.92 12.95
C ALA A 95 -14.07 -2.81 13.01
N LEU A 96 -14.00 -1.94 14.02
CA LEU A 96 -14.90 -0.80 14.16
C LEU A 96 -14.76 0.17 13.00
N GLY A 97 -13.53 0.51 12.60
CA GLY A 97 -13.25 1.39 11.46
C GLY A 97 -13.78 0.82 10.15
N THR A 98 -13.65 -0.50 9.93
CA THR A 98 -14.21 -1.19 8.76
C THR A 98 -15.73 -1.17 8.77
N MET A 99 -16.36 -1.47 9.90
CA MET A 99 -17.82 -1.41 10.04
C MET A 99 -18.34 0.00 9.77
N LEU A 100 -17.80 1.01 10.46
CA LEU A 100 -18.22 2.40 10.29
C LEU A 100 -17.95 2.92 8.88
N GLY A 101 -16.78 2.61 8.31
CA GLY A 101 -16.42 2.98 6.95
C GLY A 101 -17.32 2.33 5.90
N LEU A 102 -17.67 1.06 6.08
CA LEU A 102 -18.60 0.34 5.20
C LEU A 102 -20.00 0.94 5.27
N TRP A 103 -20.51 1.20 6.47
CA TRP A 103 -21.82 1.83 6.68
C TRP A 103 -21.87 3.23 6.04
N LEU A 104 -20.80 3.99 6.20
CA LEU A 104 -20.65 5.31 5.59
C LEU A 104 -20.63 5.22 4.06
N ALA A 105 -19.88 4.28 3.50
CA ALA A 105 -19.81 4.05 2.05
C ALA A 105 -21.20 3.72 1.47
N LEU A 106 -21.94 2.81 2.12
CA LEU A 106 -23.30 2.44 1.72
C LEU A 106 -24.29 3.61 1.85
N ALA A 107 -24.16 4.42 2.90
CA ALA A 107 -25.00 5.61 3.10
C ALA A 107 -24.75 6.69 2.04
N LEU A 108 -23.54 6.77 1.49
CA LEU A 108 -23.15 7.73 0.46
C LEU A 108 -23.46 7.23 -0.97
N GLU A 109 -23.53 5.92 -1.21
CA GLU A 109 -23.78 5.33 -2.53
C GLU A 109 -25.12 5.78 -3.15
N GLY A 110 -26.13 6.03 -2.32
CA GLY A 110 -27.45 6.50 -2.76
C GLY A 110 -27.65 8.02 -2.76
N ARG A 111 -26.65 8.82 -2.34
CA ARG A 111 -26.79 10.27 -2.21
C ARG A 111 -26.07 10.99 -3.35
N ASP A 112 -26.76 11.93 -3.98
CA ASP A 112 -26.20 12.72 -5.08
C ASP A 112 -24.91 13.42 -4.61
N ARG A 113 -23.84 13.39 -5.43
CA ARG A 113 -22.48 13.90 -5.09
C ARG A 113 -22.42 15.42 -4.89
N ARG A 114 -23.57 16.09 -4.76
CA ARG A 114 -23.71 17.53 -4.60
C ARG A 114 -24.20 17.86 -3.18
N GLY A 115 -23.45 18.72 -2.48
CA GLY A 115 -23.80 19.21 -1.14
C GLY A 115 -23.30 18.30 -0.01
N LEU A 116 -24.23 17.75 0.77
CA LEU A 116 -23.95 17.01 2.01
C LEU A 116 -23.03 15.79 1.83
N GLY A 117 -23.15 15.05 0.72
CA GLY A 117 -22.26 13.90 0.46
C GLY A 117 -20.80 14.31 0.27
N ALA A 118 -20.55 15.41 -0.45
CA ALA A 118 -19.21 15.94 -0.67
C ALA A 118 -18.60 16.56 0.60
N LEU A 119 -19.43 17.19 1.45
CA LEU A 119 -18.98 17.71 2.74
C LEU A 119 -18.53 16.58 3.68
N VAL A 120 -19.31 15.49 3.75
CA VAL A 120 -18.99 14.33 4.59
C VAL A 120 -17.72 13.64 4.10
N ASP A 121 -17.57 13.43 2.79
CA ASP A 121 -16.36 12.87 2.20
C ASP A 121 -15.12 13.73 2.47
N ALA A 122 -15.25 15.06 2.32
CA ALA A 122 -14.19 15.99 2.66
C ALA A 122 -13.81 15.90 4.15
N LEU A 123 -14.79 15.87 5.05
CA LEU A 123 -14.57 15.80 6.51
C LEU A 123 -13.84 14.51 6.92
N VAL A 124 -14.17 13.39 6.27
CA VAL A 124 -13.50 12.10 6.47
C VAL A 124 -12.05 12.14 5.99
N MET A 125 -11.77 12.92 4.95
CA MET A 125 -10.43 13.08 4.40
C MET A 125 -9.57 14.11 5.17
N VAL A 126 -10.17 15.02 5.93
CA VAL A 126 -9.47 16.05 6.73
C VAL A 126 -8.33 15.46 7.59
N PRO A 127 -8.53 14.41 8.40
CA PRO A 127 -7.46 13.86 9.24
C PRO A 127 -6.22 13.42 8.45
N ASN A 128 -6.36 13.00 7.19
CA ASN A 128 -5.24 12.59 6.35
C ASN A 128 -4.36 13.79 5.93
N GLY A 129 -4.93 15.01 5.92
CA GLY A 129 -4.20 16.24 5.61
C GLY A 129 -3.57 16.92 6.82
N VAL A 130 -3.88 16.49 8.05
CA VAL A 130 -3.32 17.09 9.27
C VAL A 130 -1.95 16.45 9.54
N PRO A 131 -0.86 17.24 9.59
CA PRO A 131 0.47 16.71 9.90
C PRO A 131 0.46 16.04 11.28
N SER A 132 0.92 14.79 11.38
CA SER A 132 0.98 14.07 12.67
C SER A 132 1.87 14.74 13.73
N VAL A 133 2.66 15.75 13.36
CA VAL A 133 3.49 16.56 14.28
C VAL A 133 2.65 17.50 15.18
N VAL A 134 1.42 17.82 14.78
CA VAL A 134 0.53 18.74 15.53
C VAL A 134 -0.56 18.03 16.34
N LEU A 135 -0.53 16.70 16.39
CA LEU A 135 -1.41 15.84 17.21
C LEU A 135 -0.63 15.26 18.39
#